data_AF-A0A925L7M6-F1
#
_entry.id   AF-A0A925L7M6-F1
#
_cell.length_a   1.000
_cell.length_b   1.000
_cell.length_c   1.000
_cell.angle_alpha   90.00
_cell.angle_beta   90.00
_cell.angle_gamma   90.00
#
_symmetry.space_group_name_H-M   'P 1'
#
loop_
_entity.id
_entity.type
_entity.pdbx_description
1 polymer ?
#
loop_
_entity_poly.entity_id
_entity_poly.type
_entity_poly.pdbx_seq_one_letter_code
_entity_poly.pdbx_strand_id
1 'polypeptide(L)'
;MSLDSGSARRRLLAAAALSPLLLHSLPVRAGAQVEEPLADSVRSALSAAIANRAPPKPVFASTEARLAYLKWLGEMSMRLQKRKAEHVARVEFLETLWYESARAGLEPALVLGVAQVESGFRKYAISSAGARGYMQVMPFWARLIGNGDSARLFHMQTNLRFGCVILRHYL
;
A
#
# COMPACT_ATOMS: atom_id res chain seq x y z
N MET A 1 -31.31 -64.87 -46.35
CA MET A 1 -31.15 -64.27 -45.02
C MET A 1 -29.65 -64.10 -44.77
N SER A 2 -29.03 -63.08 -45.39
CA SER A 2 -28.63 -61.79 -44.78
C SER A 2 -27.13 -61.87 -44.37
N LEU A 3 -26.21 -61.48 -45.25
CA LEU A 3 -25.55 -60.17 -45.41
C LEU A 3 -24.33 -59.95 -44.48
N ASP A 4 -23.22 -59.60 -45.12
CA ASP A 4 -21.99 -59.00 -44.58
C ASP A 4 -22.23 -57.85 -43.59
N SER A 5 -21.36 -57.76 -42.57
CA SER A 5 -20.90 -56.51 -41.90
C SER A 5 -19.97 -56.92 -40.75
N GLY A 6 -18.79 -56.36 -40.48
CA GLY A 6 -18.14 -55.18 -40.98
C GLY A 6 -16.95 -54.92 -40.05
N SER A 7 -15.81 -54.60 -40.62
CA SER A 7 -14.65 -54.06 -39.92
C SER A 7 -15.09 -52.86 -39.07
N ALA A 8 -14.94 -52.93 -37.74
CA ALA A 8 -15.08 -51.75 -36.90
C ALA A 8 -14.23 -51.85 -35.62
N ARG A 9 -13.16 -51.03 -35.63
CA ARG A 9 -12.68 -50.26 -34.47
C ARG A 9 -11.85 -51.08 -33.46
N ARG A 10 -10.55 -51.31 -33.71
CA ARG A 10 -9.48 -50.31 -33.40
C ARG A 10 -10.01 -49.17 -32.52
N ARG A 11 -9.73 -49.25 -31.21
CA ARG A 11 -9.59 -48.16 -30.22
C ARG A 11 -9.90 -48.75 -28.83
N LEU A 12 -9.00 -49.58 -28.30
CA LEU A 12 -8.88 -49.69 -26.85
C LEU A 12 -8.25 -48.36 -26.42
N LEU A 13 -9.13 -47.50 -25.94
CA LEU A 13 -8.89 -46.14 -25.52
C LEU A 13 -7.87 -46.14 -24.38
N ALA A 14 -6.70 -45.56 -24.63
CA ALA A 14 -5.85 -45.01 -23.60
C ALA A 14 -6.62 -43.87 -22.91
N ALA A 15 -7.48 -44.21 -21.96
CA ALA A 15 -8.07 -43.26 -21.03
C ALA A 15 -7.14 -43.14 -19.81
N ALA A 16 -5.90 -42.68 -20.05
CA ALA A 16 -5.15 -42.02 -18.99
C ALA A 16 -5.86 -40.69 -18.76
N ALA A 17 -6.73 -40.67 -17.74
CA ALA A 17 -7.39 -39.46 -17.29
C ALA A 17 -6.32 -38.43 -16.90
N LEU A 18 -6.06 -37.49 -17.81
CA LEU A 18 -5.44 -36.21 -17.50
C LEU A 18 -6.40 -35.49 -16.54
N SER A 19 -6.26 -35.75 -15.25
CA SER A 19 -6.77 -34.84 -14.22
C SER A 19 -5.97 -33.55 -14.34
N PRO A 20 -6.54 -32.42 -14.78
CA PRO A 20 -5.87 -31.16 -14.59
C PRO A 20 -5.89 -30.91 -13.08
N LEU A 21 -4.72 -30.98 -12.45
CA LEU A 21 -4.50 -30.37 -11.14
C LEU A 21 -4.75 -28.86 -11.31
N LEU A 22 -6.01 -28.46 -11.20
CA LEU A 22 -6.38 -27.07 -11.03
C LEU A 22 -5.88 -26.66 -9.65
N LEU A 23 -4.66 -26.15 -9.61
CA LEU A 23 -4.12 -25.36 -8.51
C LEU A 23 -4.98 -24.10 -8.40
N HIS A 24 -6.14 -24.23 -7.77
CA HIS A 24 -6.96 -23.10 -7.39
C HIS A 24 -6.20 -22.37 -6.29
N SER A 25 -5.57 -21.25 -6.66
CA SER A 25 -5.01 -20.31 -5.69
C SER A 25 -6.16 -19.80 -4.83
N LEU A 26 -6.31 -20.36 -3.62
CA LEU A 26 -7.24 -19.85 -2.64
C LEU A 26 -6.89 -18.38 -2.38
N PRO A 27 -7.87 -17.46 -2.37
CA PRO A 27 -7.59 -16.08 -2.06
C PRO A 27 -7.10 -15.99 -0.61
N VAL A 28 -5.80 -15.72 -0.43
CA VAL A 28 -5.25 -15.31 0.87
C VAL A 28 -5.85 -13.95 1.19
N ARG A 29 -6.73 -13.92 2.19
CA ARG A 29 -7.26 -12.68 2.75
C ARG A 29 -6.32 -12.24 3.86
N ALA A 30 -5.65 -11.11 3.69
CA ALA A 30 -4.96 -10.47 4.81
C ALA A 30 -5.98 -10.20 5.92
N GLY A 31 -5.71 -10.73 7.12
CA GLY A 31 -6.54 -10.49 8.31
C GLY A 31 -6.39 -9.06 8.81
N ALA A 32 -7.23 -8.67 9.77
CA ALA A 32 -7.03 -7.41 10.48
C ALA A 32 -5.68 -7.43 11.20
N GLN A 33 -4.92 -6.34 11.11
CA GLN A 33 -3.71 -6.19 11.93
C GLN A 33 -4.12 -6.20 13.41
N VAL A 34 -3.46 -7.07 14.18
CA VAL A 34 -3.65 -7.19 15.62
C VAL A 34 -2.76 -6.18 16.34
N GLU A 35 -3.26 -5.59 17.42
CA GLU A 35 -2.46 -4.71 18.27
C GLU A 35 -1.44 -5.54 19.05
N GLU A 36 -0.16 -5.28 18.80
CA GLU A 36 0.96 -5.96 19.47
C GLU A 36 1.47 -5.12 20.64
N PRO A 37 1.81 -5.74 21.79
CA PRO A 37 2.40 -5.02 22.91
C PRO A 37 3.76 -4.44 22.52
N LEU A 38 3.87 -3.10 22.49
CA LEU A 38 5.15 -2.42 22.31
C LEU A 38 5.83 -2.20 23.65
N ALA A 39 7.14 -2.44 23.69
CA ALA A 39 7.99 -1.98 24.79
C ALA A 39 7.90 -0.44 24.91
N ASP A 40 7.98 0.08 26.14
CA ASP A 40 7.82 1.51 26.41
C ASP A 40 8.83 2.38 25.66
N SER A 41 10.05 1.88 25.47
CA SER A 41 11.09 2.54 24.68
C SER A 41 10.71 2.66 23.20
N VAL A 42 10.16 1.59 22.60
CA VAL A 42 9.69 1.57 21.21
C VAL A 42 8.49 2.52 21.06
N ARG A 43 7.51 2.42 21.96
CA ARG A 43 6.35 3.32 21.97
C ARG A 43 6.78 4.79 22.04
N SER A 44 7.72 5.11 22.92
CA SER A 44 8.26 6.46 23.08
C SER A 44 8.98 6.96 21.83
N ALA A 45 9.81 6.11 21.22
CA ALA A 45 10.52 6.44 19.98
C ALA A 45 9.56 6.69 18.81
N LEU A 46 8.55 5.84 18.62
CA LEU A 46 7.53 6.02 17.58
C LEU A 46 6.67 7.26 17.82
N SER A 47 6.29 7.51 19.07
CA SER A 47 5.54 8.73 19.45
C SER A 47 6.33 10.00 19.12
N ALA A 48 7.62 10.01 19.46
CA ALA A 48 8.52 11.11 19.10
C ALA A 48 8.65 11.29 17.58
N ALA A 49 8.76 10.19 16.83
CA ALA A 49 8.89 10.20 15.37
C ALA A 49 7.66 10.80 14.66
N ILE A 50 6.47 10.68 15.25
CA ILE A 50 5.25 11.26 14.67
C ILE A 50 4.92 12.68 15.17
N ALA A 51 5.49 13.13 16.30
CA ALA A 51 5.08 14.35 17.01
C ALA A 51 5.40 15.66 16.30
N ASN A 52 6.35 15.66 15.35
CA ASN A 52 6.74 16.87 14.61
C ASN A 52 5.51 17.51 13.93
N ARG A 53 5.49 18.82 13.70
CA ARG A 53 4.40 19.51 12.96
C ARG A 53 4.88 20.39 11.83
N ALA A 54 6.17 20.32 11.51
CA ALA A 54 6.75 21.08 10.40
C ALA A 54 5.96 20.79 9.10
N PRO A 55 5.70 21.83 8.28
CA PRO A 55 5.12 21.65 6.96
C PRO A 55 5.96 20.65 6.15
N PRO A 56 5.33 19.74 5.39
CA PRO A 56 6.04 18.69 4.66
C PRO A 56 6.64 19.26 3.38
N LYS A 57 7.65 20.14 3.51
CA LYS A 57 8.37 20.72 2.37
C LYS A 57 9.67 19.95 2.14
N PRO A 58 9.87 19.34 0.96
CA PRO A 58 11.14 18.70 0.62
C PRO A 58 12.30 19.69 0.69
N VAL A 59 13.40 19.27 1.31
CA VAL A 59 14.68 20.01 1.37
C VAL A 59 15.74 19.13 0.71
N PHE A 60 16.61 19.75 -0.09
CA PHE A 60 17.60 19.04 -0.89
C PHE A 60 19.01 19.51 -0.55
N ALA A 61 19.93 18.56 -0.39
CA ALA A 61 21.33 18.84 -0.11
C ALA A 61 22.10 19.42 -1.32
N SER A 62 21.59 19.20 -2.54
CA SER A 62 22.23 19.67 -3.77
C SER A 62 21.22 19.98 -4.88
N THR A 63 21.69 20.67 -5.91
CA THR A 63 20.91 20.96 -7.13
C THR A 63 20.54 19.68 -7.87
N GLU A 64 21.45 18.70 -7.92
CA GLU A 64 21.23 17.40 -8.57
C GLU A 64 20.10 16.65 -7.87
N ALA A 65 20.10 16.63 -6.53
CA ALA A 65 19.02 16.01 -5.75
C ALA A 65 17.67 16.69 -6.00
N ARG A 66 17.66 18.02 -6.09
CA ARG A 66 16.47 18.79 -6.43
C ARG A 66 15.97 18.48 -7.86
N LEU A 67 16.87 18.37 -8.84
CA LEU A 67 16.52 18.02 -10.21
C LEU A 67 15.95 16.60 -10.32
N ALA A 68 16.54 15.63 -9.59
CA ALA A 68 16.03 14.26 -9.52
C ALA A 68 14.61 14.23 -8.95
N TYR A 69 14.37 14.98 -7.87
CA TYR A 69 13.04 15.14 -7.31
C TYR A 69 12.04 15.77 -8.28
N LEU A 70 12.40 16.84 -8.99
CA LEU A 70 11.50 17.51 -9.94
C LEU A 70 11.13 16.59 -11.11
N LYS A 71 12.10 15.80 -11.61
CA LYS A 71 11.83 14.77 -12.63
C LYS A 71 10.83 13.73 -12.12
N TRP A 72 11.08 13.19 -10.92
CA TRP A 72 10.17 12.24 -10.28
C TRP A 72 8.77 12.83 -10.07
N LEU A 73 8.67 14.07 -9.59
CA LEU A 73 7.40 14.74 -9.32
C LEU A 73 6.59 14.91 -10.62
N GLY A 74 7.24 15.35 -11.70
CA GLY A 74 6.61 15.47 -13.01
C GLY A 74 6.10 14.12 -13.52
N GLU A 75 6.94 13.09 -13.46
CA GLU A 75 6.59 11.75 -13.92
C GLU A 75 5.43 11.14 -13.11
N MET A 76 5.52 11.16 -11.78
CA MET A 76 4.50 10.58 -10.91
C MET A 76 3.19 11.37 -10.97
N SER A 77 3.25 12.69 -11.13
CA SER A 77 2.05 13.52 -11.31
C SER A 77 1.29 13.13 -12.57
N MET A 78 1.98 12.85 -13.67
CA MET A 78 1.33 12.35 -14.90
C MET A 78 0.70 10.97 -14.69
N ARG A 79 1.43 10.04 -14.09
CA ARG A 79 0.91 8.67 -13.82
C ARG A 79 -0.31 8.67 -12.90
N LEU A 80 -0.33 9.57 -11.92
CA LEU A 80 -1.36 9.62 -10.89
C LEU A 80 -2.61 10.41 -11.31
N GLN A 81 -2.55 11.13 -12.45
CA GLN A 81 -3.64 12.00 -12.94
C GLN A 81 -5.00 11.29 -12.99
N LYS A 82 -5.06 10.02 -13.43
CA LYS A 82 -6.32 9.26 -13.51
C LYS A 82 -6.96 8.98 -12.14
N ARG A 83 -6.16 8.84 -11.08
CA ARG A 83 -6.65 8.53 -9.73
C ARG A 83 -6.82 9.78 -8.87
N LYS A 84 -6.14 10.87 -9.22
CA LYS A 84 -6.16 12.14 -8.49
C LYS A 84 -6.14 13.31 -9.48
N ALA A 85 -7.30 13.61 -10.07
CA ALA A 85 -7.43 14.53 -11.21
C ALA A 85 -6.99 15.98 -10.90
N GLU A 86 -7.36 16.48 -9.72
CA GLU A 86 -7.01 17.84 -9.27
C GLU A 86 -5.49 18.00 -9.13
N HIS A 87 -4.92 18.92 -9.93
CA HIS A 87 -3.47 19.08 -10.05
C HIS A 87 -2.83 19.50 -8.73
N VAL A 88 -3.36 20.55 -8.09
CA VAL A 88 -2.83 21.06 -6.82
C VAL A 88 -2.83 19.96 -5.76
N ALA A 89 -3.97 19.31 -5.57
CA ALA A 89 -4.10 18.24 -4.59
C ALA A 89 -3.22 17.01 -4.91
N ARG A 90 -2.89 16.77 -6.19
CA ARG A 90 -1.99 15.69 -6.61
C ARG A 90 -0.54 16.02 -6.33
N VAL A 91 -0.11 17.25 -6.62
CA VAL A 91 1.24 17.74 -6.30
C VAL A 91 1.45 17.76 -4.79
N GLU A 92 0.51 18.32 -4.02
CA GLU A 92 0.60 18.34 -2.55
C GLU A 92 0.70 16.93 -1.95
N PHE A 93 -0.01 15.96 -2.52
CA PHE A 93 0.09 14.56 -2.11
C PHE A 93 1.47 13.97 -2.39
N LEU A 94 2.02 14.17 -3.58
CA LEU A 94 3.34 13.66 -3.95
C LEU A 94 4.46 14.33 -3.14
N GLU A 95 4.38 15.64 -2.91
CA GLU A 95 5.28 16.39 -2.02
C GLU A 95 5.26 15.83 -0.60
N THR A 96 4.07 15.66 -0.05
CA THR A 96 3.90 15.14 1.31
C THR A 96 4.39 13.70 1.41
N LEU A 97 4.06 12.86 0.43
CA LEU A 97 4.52 11.46 0.40
C LEU A 97 6.04 11.40 0.33
N TRP A 98 6.68 12.15 -0.56
CA TRP A 98 8.13 12.20 -0.68
C TRP A 98 8.78 12.63 0.63
N TYR A 99 8.28 13.71 1.23
CA TYR A 99 8.79 14.25 2.49
C TYR A 99 8.67 13.23 3.63
N GLU A 100 7.50 12.61 3.80
CA GLU A 100 7.25 11.64 4.87
C GLU A 100 8.06 10.35 4.67
N SER A 101 8.24 9.91 3.42
CA SER A 101 9.08 8.76 3.07
C SER A 101 10.55 9.03 3.42
N ALA A 102 11.10 10.15 2.93
CA ALA A 102 12.49 10.53 3.15
C ALA A 102 12.80 10.69 4.64
N ARG A 103 11.91 11.32 5.42
CA ARG A 103 12.10 11.48 6.87
C ARG A 103 12.12 10.13 7.61
N ALA A 104 11.33 9.16 7.16
CA ALA A 104 11.32 7.82 7.73
C ALA A 104 12.45 6.92 7.19
N GLY A 105 13.30 7.41 6.28
CA GLY A 105 14.33 6.61 5.64
C GLY A 105 13.77 5.55 4.70
N LEU A 106 12.61 5.81 4.10
CA LEU A 106 11.92 4.92 3.16
C LEU A 106 12.01 5.46 1.73
N GLU A 107 12.08 4.55 0.77
CA GLU A 107 12.03 4.90 -0.65
C GLU A 107 10.63 5.42 -1.04
N PRO A 108 10.49 6.58 -1.70
CA PRO A 108 9.18 7.10 -2.12
C PRO A 108 8.39 6.14 -3.03
N ALA A 109 9.07 5.33 -3.84
CA ALA A 109 8.43 4.33 -4.69
C ALA A 109 7.74 3.23 -3.87
N LEU A 110 8.36 2.76 -2.78
CA LEU A 110 7.78 1.81 -1.85
C LEU A 110 6.50 2.38 -1.22
N VAL A 111 6.56 3.60 -0.70
CA VAL A 111 5.42 4.23 -0.03
C VAL A 111 4.28 4.53 -1.00
N LEU A 112 4.59 4.92 -2.25
CA LEU A 112 3.60 5.03 -3.33
C LEU A 112 2.92 3.69 -3.60
N GLY A 113 3.70 2.60 -3.69
CA GLY A 113 3.19 1.25 -3.88
C GLY A 113 2.23 0.82 -2.78
N VAL A 114 2.61 1.02 -1.52
CA VAL A 114 1.74 0.77 -0.35
C VAL A 114 0.45 1.58 -0.46
N ALA A 115 0.54 2.89 -0.63
CA ALA A 115 -0.65 3.74 -0.74
C ALA A 115 -1.58 3.35 -1.91
N GLN A 116 -0.99 2.85 -3.01
CA GLN A 116 -1.73 2.37 -4.17
C GLN A 116 -2.52 1.09 -3.86
N VAL A 117 -1.89 0.11 -3.22
CA VAL A 117 -2.50 -1.19 -2.89
C VAL A 117 -3.54 -1.00 -1.79
N GLU A 118 -3.22 -0.22 -0.76
CA GLU A 118 -4.05 -0.05 0.44
C GLU A 118 -5.32 0.75 0.18
N SER A 119 -5.22 1.86 -0.55
CA SER A 119 -6.38 2.77 -0.73
C SER A 119 -6.65 3.15 -2.18
N GLY A 120 -5.74 2.84 -3.10
CA GLY A 120 -5.78 3.42 -4.44
C GLY A 120 -5.70 4.95 -4.42
N PHE A 121 -5.01 5.53 -3.43
CA PHE A 121 -4.88 6.97 -3.19
C PHE A 121 -6.17 7.68 -2.74
N ARG A 122 -7.09 6.96 -2.08
CA ARG A 122 -8.33 7.55 -1.55
C ARG A 122 -8.13 8.07 -0.13
N LYS A 123 -8.31 9.39 0.06
CA LYS A 123 -8.18 10.07 1.37
C LYS A 123 -9.09 9.48 2.45
N TYR A 124 -10.34 9.16 2.10
CA TYR A 124 -11.38 8.71 3.03
C TYR A 124 -11.65 7.20 2.94
N ALA A 125 -10.65 6.40 2.53
CA ALA A 125 -10.78 4.95 2.51
C ALA A 125 -10.94 4.39 3.93
N ILE A 126 -11.89 3.47 4.10
CA ILE A 126 -12.10 2.69 5.32
C ILE A 126 -12.21 1.22 4.92
N SER A 127 -11.38 0.34 5.48
CA SER A 127 -11.52 -1.11 5.27
C SER A 127 -12.60 -1.70 6.15
N SER A 128 -12.99 -2.96 5.88
CA SER A 128 -13.88 -3.74 6.76
C SER A 128 -13.31 -3.94 8.16
N ALA A 129 -11.98 -3.98 8.30
CA ALA A 129 -11.28 -4.04 9.59
C ALA A 129 -11.17 -2.67 10.29
N GLY A 130 -11.60 -1.59 9.64
CA GLY A 130 -11.57 -0.24 10.20
C GLY A 130 -10.27 0.53 9.97
N ALA A 131 -9.37 0.03 9.11
CA ALA A 131 -8.16 0.72 8.68
C ALA A 131 -8.51 2.00 7.89
N ARG A 132 -7.72 3.07 8.02
CA ARG A 132 -8.12 4.42 7.52
C ARG A 132 -7.08 5.09 6.64
N GLY A 133 -7.59 5.82 5.65
CA GLY A 133 -6.83 6.75 4.82
C GLY A 133 -5.91 6.09 3.80
N TYR A 134 -4.91 6.85 3.34
CA TYR A 134 -4.05 6.50 2.21
C TYR A 134 -3.28 5.19 2.39
N MET A 135 -2.68 4.99 3.55
CA MET A 135 -1.87 3.81 3.89
C MET A 135 -2.60 2.83 4.82
N GLN A 136 -3.94 2.96 4.92
CA GLN A 136 -4.79 2.08 5.74
C GLN A 136 -4.23 1.86 7.16
N VAL A 137 -3.96 2.97 7.86
CA VAL A 137 -3.46 2.93 9.24
C VAL A 137 -4.59 2.50 10.17
N MET A 138 -4.33 1.51 11.03
CA MET A 138 -5.31 1.06 12.02
C MET A 138 -5.52 2.09 13.14
N PRO A 139 -6.77 2.30 13.62
CA PRO A 139 -7.07 3.26 14.67
C PRO A 139 -6.32 3.06 15.99
N PHE A 140 -5.89 1.83 16.32
CA PHE A 140 -5.15 1.59 17.56
C PHE A 140 -3.80 2.30 17.59
N TRP A 141 -3.13 2.47 16.44
CA TRP A 141 -1.88 3.23 16.36
C TRP A 141 -2.05 4.67 16.83
N ALA A 142 -3.19 5.30 16.52
CA ALA A 142 -3.47 6.65 16.98
C ALA A 142 -3.54 6.73 18.52
N ARG A 143 -4.01 5.66 19.19
CA ARG A 143 -3.99 5.57 20.67
C ARG A 143 -2.62 5.19 21.22
N LEU A 144 -1.92 4.31 20.52
CA LEU A 144 -0.68 3.70 21.00
C LEU A 144 0.50 4.67 20.99
N ILE A 145 0.61 5.44 19.90
CA ILE A 145 1.76 6.35 19.65
C ILE A 145 1.34 7.80 19.36
N GLY A 146 0.03 8.07 19.28
CA GLY A 146 -0.54 9.39 18.98
C GLY A 146 -1.35 9.99 20.12
N ASN A 147 -2.27 10.88 19.78
CA ASN A 147 -3.16 11.56 20.73
C ASN A 147 -4.52 10.87 20.92
N GLY A 148 -4.67 9.63 20.43
CA GLY A 148 -5.93 8.87 20.47
C GLY A 148 -6.96 9.25 19.41
N ASP A 149 -6.79 10.38 18.71
CA ASP A 149 -7.76 10.86 17.73
C ASP A 149 -7.60 10.15 16.38
N SER A 150 -8.32 9.04 16.26
CA SER A 150 -8.34 8.22 15.05
C SER A 150 -9.02 8.89 13.83
N ALA A 151 -9.73 10.01 13.99
CA ALA A 151 -10.27 10.77 12.86
C ALA A 151 -9.14 11.51 12.12
N ARG A 152 -8.05 11.84 12.81
CA ARG A 152 -6.87 12.47 12.20
C ARG A 152 -6.20 11.59 11.15
N LEU A 153 -6.46 10.29 11.14
CA LEU A 153 -5.97 9.36 10.13
C LEU A 153 -6.55 9.62 8.73
N PHE A 154 -7.57 10.47 8.57
CA PHE A 154 -8.01 10.96 7.26
C PHE A 154 -7.25 12.20 6.77
N HIS A 155 -6.40 12.82 7.61
CA HIS A 155 -5.56 13.93 7.17
C HIS A 155 -4.33 13.39 6.47
N MET A 156 -4.02 13.94 5.30
CA MET A 156 -2.98 13.42 4.40
C MET A 156 -1.61 13.29 5.06
N GLN A 157 -1.10 14.38 5.64
CA GLN A 157 0.21 14.37 6.29
C GLN A 157 0.23 13.41 7.48
N THR A 158 -0.78 13.45 8.35
CA THR A 158 -0.88 12.54 9.50
C THR A 158 -0.87 11.07 9.04
N ASN A 159 -1.68 10.73 8.03
CA ASN A 159 -1.79 9.36 7.56
C ASN A 159 -0.46 8.84 6.98
N LEU A 160 0.15 9.62 6.09
CA LEU A 160 1.45 9.28 5.49
C LEU A 160 2.55 9.20 6.56
N ARG A 161 2.51 10.09 7.56
CA ARG A 161 3.44 10.06 8.69
C ARG A 161 3.36 8.78 9.51
N PHE A 162 2.15 8.45 9.94
CA PHE A 162 1.91 7.22 10.70
C PHE A 162 2.32 6.02 9.85
N GLY A 163 1.85 5.92 8.61
CA GLY A 163 2.16 4.81 7.72
C GLY A 163 3.66 4.65 7.49
N CYS A 164 4.41 5.73 7.25
CA CYS A 164 5.86 5.67 7.07
C CYS A 164 6.60 5.26 8.36
N VAL A 165 6.22 5.80 9.52
CA VAL A 165 6.86 5.45 10.80
C VAL A 165 6.57 3.99 11.18
N ILE A 166 5.33 3.53 11.00
CA ILE A 166 4.94 2.14 11.28
C ILE A 166 5.63 1.19 10.29
N LEU A 167 5.66 1.52 9.00
CA LEU A 167 6.34 0.68 8.01
C LEU A 167 7.84 0.57 8.31
N ARG A 168 8.48 1.68 8.68
CA ARG A 168 9.90 1.66 9.07
C ARG A 168 10.16 0.84 10.34
N HIS A 169 9.19 0.76 11.24
CA HIS A 169 9.32 -0.08 12.44
C HIS A 169 9.35 -1.58 12.12
N TYR A 170 8.66 -2.00 11.05
CA TYR A 170 8.57 -3.40 10.63
C TYR A 170 9.70 -3.86 9.70
N LEU A 171 10.53 -2.94 9.18
CA LEU A 171 11.66 -3.22 8.30
C LEU A 171 12.99 -3.17 9.06
#